data_AF-A0A2M7WZG4-F1
#
_entry.id   AF-A0A2M7WZG4-F1
#
_cell.length_a   1.000
_cell.length_b   1.000
_cell.length_c   1.000
_cell.angle_alpha   90.00
_cell.angle_beta   90.00
_cell.angle_gamma   90.00
#
_symmetry.space_group_name_H-M   'P 1'
#
loop_
_entity.id
_entity.type
_entity.pdbx_description
1 polymer ?
#
loop_
_entity_poly.entity_id
_entity_poly.type
_entity_poly.pdbx_seq_one_letter_code
_entity_poly.pdbx_strand_id
1 'polypeptide(L)'
;MPAETTSSTTAPFDTSGFRERLRRAQFEDESAFALGADIEQLLSARCQRVEQATAAAFQHVFPESAAVALVATGGFGRGELFPQSDVDLLFLLADNATPLHKSGVEKLLGLLWNLGLAGS
;
A
#
# COMPACT_ATOMS: atom_id res chain seq x y z
N MET A 1 31.96 -6.51 -26.65
CA MET A 1 30.79 -7.35 -26.32
C MET A 1 29.77 -6.43 -25.65
N PRO A 2 28.62 -6.09 -26.25
CA PRO A 2 27.59 -5.40 -25.49
C PRO A 2 26.81 -6.44 -24.68
N ALA A 3 26.66 -6.19 -23.39
CA ALA A 3 25.79 -6.97 -22.52
C ALA A 3 24.33 -6.70 -22.91
N GLU A 4 23.58 -7.76 -23.19
CA GLU A 4 22.14 -7.71 -23.41
C GLU A 4 21.45 -7.33 -22.09
N THR A 5 20.92 -6.11 -22.03
CA THR A 5 20.03 -5.70 -20.96
C THR A 5 18.72 -6.46 -21.13
N THR A 6 18.56 -7.54 -20.37
CA THR A 6 17.28 -8.26 -20.28
C THR A 6 16.29 -7.38 -19.52
N SER A 7 15.44 -6.67 -20.27
CA SER A 7 14.25 -6.02 -19.72
C SER A 7 13.31 -7.10 -19.18
N SER A 8 13.34 -7.36 -17.87
CA SER A 8 12.34 -8.22 -17.24
C SER A 8 11.02 -7.47 -17.18
N THR A 9 10.06 -7.86 -18.02
CA THR A 9 8.68 -7.36 -17.94
C THR A 9 8.02 -7.92 -16.68
N THR A 10 8.03 -7.16 -15.59
CA THR A 10 7.24 -7.47 -14.39
C THR A 10 5.76 -7.51 -14.77
N ALA A 11 5.05 -8.60 -14.42
CA ALA A 11 3.61 -8.73 -14.64
C ALA A 11 2.86 -7.54 -14.04
N PRO A 12 1.75 -7.08 -14.64
CA PRO A 12 1.01 -5.92 -14.14
C PRO A 12 0.51 -6.14 -12.72
N PHE A 13 0.53 -5.08 -11.89
CA PHE A 13 0.00 -5.14 -10.53
C PHE A 13 -1.52 -5.33 -10.53
N ASP A 14 -2.01 -6.35 -9.82
CA ASP A 14 -3.44 -6.67 -9.69
C ASP A 14 -4.19 -5.68 -8.78
N THR A 15 -4.30 -4.46 -9.28
CA THR A 15 -4.97 -3.35 -8.58
C THR A 15 -6.43 -3.68 -8.29
N SER A 16 -7.13 -4.30 -9.26
CA SER A 16 -8.53 -4.70 -9.12
C SER A 16 -8.75 -5.73 -8.03
N GLY A 17 -7.93 -6.77 -7.97
CA GLY A 17 -8.07 -7.82 -6.97
C GLY A 17 -7.72 -7.33 -5.57
N PHE A 18 -6.70 -6.47 -5.41
CA PHE A 18 -6.44 -5.84 -4.12
C PHE A 18 -7.60 -4.95 -3.66
N ARG A 19 -8.12 -4.09 -4.55
CA ARG A 19 -9.27 -3.23 -4.24
C ARG A 19 -10.50 -4.05 -3.84
N GLU A 20 -10.80 -5.12 -4.55
CA GLU A 20 -11.93 -5.99 -4.24
C GLU A 20 -11.76 -6.68 -2.88
N ARG A 21 -10.56 -7.20 -2.58
CA ARG A 21 -10.26 -7.80 -1.27
C ARG A 21 -10.43 -6.80 -0.13
N LEU A 22 -9.95 -5.57 -0.29
CA LEU A 22 -10.07 -4.51 0.72
C LEU A 22 -11.53 -4.11 0.95
N ARG A 23 -12.32 -3.95 -0.12
CA ARG A 23 -13.75 -3.63 -0.03
C ARG A 23 -14.55 -4.73 0.64
N ARG A 24 -14.33 -5.98 0.24
CA ARG A 24 -15.00 -7.14 0.85
C ARG A 24 -14.67 -7.25 2.34
N ALA A 25 -13.40 -7.11 2.70
CA ALA A 25 -12.97 -7.14 4.09
C ALA A 25 -13.61 -6.03 4.92
N GLN A 26 -13.75 -4.81 4.37
CA GLN A 26 -14.44 -3.73 5.06
C GLN A 26 -15.91 -4.07 5.34
N PHE A 27 -16.62 -4.62 4.35
CA PHE A 27 -18.01 -5.05 4.54
C PHE A 27 -18.14 -6.17 5.61
N GLU A 28 -17.18 -7.10 5.63
CA GLU A 28 -17.09 -8.16 6.63
C GLU A 28 -16.84 -7.57 8.03
N ASP A 29 -15.94 -6.60 8.17
CA ASP A 29 -15.64 -5.91 9.42
C ASP A 29 -16.87 -5.14 9.95
N GLU A 30 -17.58 -4.42 9.08
CA GLU A 30 -18.81 -3.69 9.44
C GLU A 30 -19.90 -4.64 9.93
N SER A 31 -20.05 -5.80 9.27
CA SER A 31 -20.98 -6.85 9.69
C SER A 31 -20.59 -7.46 11.03
N ALA A 32 -19.30 -7.75 11.23
CA ALA A 32 -18.78 -8.30 12.49
C ALA A 32 -18.96 -7.31 13.65
N PHE A 33 -18.71 -6.02 13.41
CA PHE A 33 -18.94 -4.96 14.39
C PHE A 33 -20.42 -4.88 14.79
N ALA A 34 -21.34 -4.94 13.83
CA ALA A 34 -22.79 -4.96 14.10
C ALA A 34 -23.23 -6.18 14.95
N LEU A 35 -22.46 -7.27 14.92
CA LEU A 35 -22.67 -8.48 15.73
C LEU A 35 -21.91 -8.45 17.07
N GLY A 36 -21.21 -7.36 17.41
CA GLY A 36 -20.53 -7.17 18.69
C GLY A 36 -19.08 -7.66 18.74
N ALA A 37 -18.40 -7.79 17.60
CA ALA A 37 -16.98 -8.09 17.56
C ALA A 37 -16.13 -6.98 18.21
N ASP A 38 -14.95 -7.37 18.72
CA ASP A 38 -14.01 -6.46 19.37
C ASP A 38 -13.41 -5.45 18.38
N ILE A 39 -13.52 -4.16 18.70
CA ILE A 39 -13.08 -3.07 17.82
C ILE A 39 -11.56 -3.04 17.63
N GLU A 40 -10.77 -3.36 18.65
CA GLU A 40 -9.31 -3.36 18.55
C GLU A 40 -8.85 -4.46 17.59
N GLN A 41 -9.51 -5.62 17.63
CA GLN A 41 -9.24 -6.71 16.69
C GLN A 41 -9.59 -6.32 15.24
N LEU A 42 -10.72 -5.65 15.02
CA LEU A 42 -11.13 -5.18 13.70
C LEU A 42 -10.17 -4.12 13.14
N LEU A 43 -9.76 -3.15 13.97
CA LEU A 43 -8.78 -2.12 13.58
C LEU A 43 -7.42 -2.74 13.26
N SER A 44 -6.94 -3.67 14.08
CA SER A 44 -5.69 -4.38 13.83
C SER A 44 -5.73 -5.16 12.52
N ALA A 45 -6.80 -5.91 12.27
CA ALA A 45 -6.99 -6.65 11.01
C ALA A 45 -7.07 -5.72 9.79
N ARG A 46 -7.74 -4.58 9.93
CA ARG A 46 -7.79 -3.55 8.88
C ARG A 46 -6.40 -2.99 8.59
N CYS A 47 -5.62 -2.61 9.60
CA CYS A 47 -4.24 -2.13 9.43
C CYS A 47 -3.38 -3.17 8.70
N GLN A 48 -3.42 -4.44 9.10
CA GLN A 48 -2.66 -5.51 8.44
C GLN A 48 -3.01 -5.66 6.96
N ARG A 49 -4.29 -5.58 6.60
CA ARG A 49 -4.73 -5.67 5.20
C ARG A 49 -4.25 -4.49 4.36
N VAL A 50 -4.30 -3.27 4.91
CA VAL A 50 -3.79 -2.06 4.24
C VAL A 50 -2.27 -2.09 4.11
N GLU A 51 -1.56 -2.56 5.14
CA GLU A 51 -0.11 -2.78 5.13
C GLU A 51 0.29 -3.78 4.04
N GLN A 52 -0.37 -4.92 3.96
CA GLN A 52 -0.11 -5.94 2.93
C GLN A 52 -0.30 -5.37 1.51
N ALA A 53 -1.38 -4.62 1.28
CA ALA A 53 -1.62 -4.00 -0.03
C ALA A 53 -0.58 -2.93 -0.37
N THR A 54 -0.19 -2.13 0.62
CA THR A 54 0.80 -1.06 0.49
C THR A 54 2.21 -1.62 0.25
N ALA A 55 2.59 -2.65 1.01
CA ALA A 55 3.87 -3.36 0.85
C ALA A 55 3.96 -4.06 -0.51
N ALA A 56 2.88 -4.72 -0.95
CA ALA A 56 2.85 -5.37 -2.26
C ALA A 56 2.99 -4.35 -3.41
N ALA A 57 2.32 -3.20 -3.32
CA ALA A 57 2.46 -2.12 -4.29
C ALA A 57 3.89 -1.53 -4.27
N PHE A 58 4.46 -1.33 -3.09
CA PHE A 58 5.84 -0.83 -2.93
C PHE A 58 6.85 -1.78 -3.58
N GLN A 59 6.80 -3.08 -3.25
CA GLN A 59 7.68 -4.12 -3.80
C GLN A 59 7.50 -4.32 -5.31
N HIS A 60 6.30 -4.04 -5.84
CA HIS A 60 6.07 -4.08 -7.29
C HIS A 60 6.75 -2.91 -8.02
N VAL A 61 6.91 -1.76 -7.36
CA VAL A 61 7.47 -0.54 -7.97
C VAL A 61 8.97 -0.43 -7.74
N PHE A 62 9.43 -0.74 -6.54
CA PHE A 62 10.82 -0.59 -6.12
C PHE A 62 11.47 -1.96 -5.90
N PRO A 63 12.64 -2.22 -6.51
CA PRO A 63 13.44 -3.39 -6.14
C PRO A 63 13.97 -3.24 -4.71
N GLU A 64 14.31 -4.36 -4.07
CA GLU A 64 14.87 -4.36 -2.70
C GLU A 64 16.16 -3.53 -2.56
N SER A 65 16.91 -3.35 -3.66
CA SER A 65 18.13 -2.54 -3.70
C SER A 65 17.87 -1.03 -3.81
N ALA A 66 16.62 -0.59 -3.99
CA ALA A 66 16.29 0.82 -4.07
C ALA A 66 16.51 1.51 -2.72
N ALA A 67 17.19 2.65 -2.72
CA ALA A 67 17.41 3.46 -1.53
C ALA A 67 16.18 4.34 -1.21
N VAL A 68 15.02 3.68 -1.09
CA VAL A 68 13.72 4.29 -0.81
C VAL A 68 13.06 3.52 0.34
N ALA A 69 12.46 4.23 1.29
CA ALA A 69 11.60 3.65 2.30
C ALA A 69 10.22 4.29 2.28
N LEU A 70 9.21 3.51 2.62
CA LEU A 70 7.83 3.94 2.81
C LEU A 70 7.44 3.70 4.26
N VAL A 71 7.00 4.76 4.94
CA VAL A 71 6.69 4.72 6.37
C VAL A 71 5.23 5.08 6.58
N ALA A 72 4.49 4.19 7.24
CA ALA A 72 3.16 4.50 7.74
C ALA A 72 3.24 5.54 8.87
N THR A 73 2.42 6.59 8.79
CA THR A 73 2.33 7.61 9.83
C THR A 73 0.87 7.77 10.28
N GLY A 74 0.57 8.73 11.15
CA GLY A 74 -0.81 8.97 11.60
C GLY A 74 -1.43 7.76 12.32
N GLY A 75 -2.74 7.57 12.13
CA GLY A 75 -3.48 6.44 12.69
C GLY A 75 -3.04 5.09 12.11
N PHE A 76 -2.65 5.07 10.83
CA PHE A 76 -2.14 3.86 10.18
C PHE A 76 -0.84 3.38 10.85
N GLY A 77 0.12 4.28 11.08
CA GLY A 77 1.38 3.97 11.75
C GLY A 77 1.21 3.52 13.22
N ARG A 78 0.09 3.84 13.87
CA ARG A 78 -0.22 3.38 15.24
C ARG A 78 -1.03 2.09 15.30
N GLY A 79 -1.48 1.56 14.16
CA GLY A 79 -2.38 0.40 14.17
C GLY A 79 -3.86 0.75 14.42
N GLU A 80 -4.24 2.02 14.29
CA GLU A 80 -5.56 2.56 14.62
C GLU A 80 -6.26 3.11 13.36
N LEU A 81 -6.19 2.39 12.24
CA LEU A 81 -6.79 2.85 10.98
C LEU A 81 -8.29 2.57 10.97
N PHE A 82 -9.11 3.59 11.28
CA PHE A 82 -10.56 3.47 11.22
C PHE A 82 -11.09 3.35 9.78
N PRO A 83 -12.30 2.80 9.59
CA PRO A 83 -12.99 2.88 8.31
C PRO A 83 -13.04 4.32 7.79
N GLN A 84 -12.88 4.49 6.47
CA GLN A 84 -12.88 5.79 5.78
C GLN A 84 -11.78 6.80 6.21
N SER A 85 -10.87 6.42 7.11
CA SER A 85 -9.71 7.26 7.45
C SER A 85 -8.72 7.31 6.30
N ASP A 86 -8.08 8.47 6.14
CA ASP A 86 -6.96 8.63 5.22
C ASP A 86 -5.76 7.76 5.65
N VAL A 87 -5.01 7.32 4.64
CA VAL A 87 -3.77 6.54 4.84
C VAL A 87 -2.57 7.48 4.67
N ASP A 88 -2.01 7.93 5.79
CA ASP A 88 -0.86 8.83 5.80
C ASP A 88 0.46 8.07 5.61
N LEU A 89 1.20 8.41 4.55
CA LEU A 89 2.46 7.78 4.19
C LEU A 89 3.57 8.81 4.02
N LEU A 90 4.76 8.49 4.54
CA LEU A 90 5.98 9.27 4.37
C LEU A 90 6.97 8.50 3.48
N PHE A 91 7.43 9.15 2.41
CA PHE A 91 8.50 8.65 1.56
C PHE A 91 9.85 9.19 2.03
N LEU A 92 10.80 8.29 2.26
CA LEU A 92 12.18 8.63 2.55
C LEU A 92 13.06 8.18 1.38
N LEU A 93 13.86 9.09 0.84
CA LEU A 93 14.79 8.83 -0.25
C LEU A 93 16.20 9.21 0.21
N ALA A 94 17.21 8.47 -0.23
CA ALA A 94 18.60 8.87 -0.02
C ALA A 94 18.92 10.22 -0.70
N ASP A 95 19.90 10.95 -0.17
CA ASP A 95 20.30 12.28 -0.68
C ASP A 95 20.69 12.28 -2.16
N ASN A 96 21.14 11.14 -2.68
CA ASN A 96 21.48 10.93 -4.09
C ASN A 96 20.29 10.44 -4.94
N ALA A 97 19.05 10.78 -4.55
CA ALA A 97 17.83 10.39 -5.25
C ALA A 97 17.86 10.77 -6.75
N THR A 98 17.92 9.75 -7.59
CA THR A 98 17.81 9.87 -9.05
C THR A 98 16.38 10.17 -9.54
N PRO A 99 16.20 10.64 -10.79
CA PRO A 99 14.88 10.78 -11.41
C PRO A 99 14.05 9.49 -11.45
N LEU A 100 14.70 8.32 -11.45
CA LEU A 100 14.02 7.02 -11.39
C LEU A 100 13.29 6.83 -10.07
N HIS A 101 13.86 7.27 -8.94
CA HIS A 101 13.17 7.19 -7.66
C HIS A 101 11.92 8.07 -7.66
N LYS A 102 12.01 9.29 -8.21
CA LYS A 102 10.85 10.21 -8.30
C LYS A 102 9.73 9.60 -9.16
N SER A 103 10.07 9.06 -10.33
CA SER A 103 9.09 8.37 -11.18
C SER A 103 8.49 7.14 -10.50
N GLY A 104 9.29 6.40 -9.73
CA GLY A 104 8.80 5.31 -8.88
C GLY A 104 7.80 5.80 -7.83
N VAL A 105 8.07 6.93 -7.16
CA VAL A 105 7.14 7.50 -6.17
C VAL A 105 5.81 7.88 -6.84
N GLU A 106 5.84 8.55 -7.99
CA GLU A 106 4.64 8.90 -8.75
C GLU A 106 3.84 7.66 -9.17
N LYS A 107 4.53 6.62 -9.66
CA LYS A 107 3.92 5.34 -10.01
C LYS A 107 3.26 4.68 -8.79
N LEU A 108 3.95 4.66 -7.65
CA LEU A 108 3.42 4.07 -6.43
C LEU A 108 2.19 4.84 -5.92
N LEU A 109 2.24 6.17 -5.90
CA LEU A 109 1.09 7.01 -5.53
C LEU A 109 -0.12 6.70 -6.43
N GLY A 110 0.09 6.55 -7.74
CA GLY A 110 -0.97 6.13 -8.66
C GLY A 110 -1.56 4.75 -8.33
N LEU A 111 -0.72 3.77 -7.98
CA LEU A 111 -1.21 2.45 -7.57
C LEU A 111 -2.01 2.53 -6.26
N LEU A 112 -1.49 3.20 -5.23
CA LEU A 112 -2.14 3.34 -3.93
C LEU A 112 -3.48 4.07 -4.02
N TRP A 113 -3.58 5.09 -4.88
CA TRP A 113 -4.85 5.76 -5.17
C TRP A 113 -5.89 4.78 -5.75
N ASN A 114 -5.46 3.97 -6.72
CA ASN A 114 -6.35 3.02 -7.40
C ASN A 114 -6.77 1.83 -6.51
N LEU A 115 -6.07 1.58 -5.41
CA LEU A 115 -6.49 0.62 -4.37
C LEU A 115 -7.74 1.07 -3.62
N GLY A 116 -8.13 2.35 -3.71
CA GLY A 116 -9.26 2.92 -2.99
C GLY A 116 -8.96 3.18 -1.51
N LEU A 117 -7.69 3.46 -1.18
CA LEU A 117 -7.25 3.81 0.18
C LEU A 117 -7.55 5.28 0.55
N ALA A 118 -7.77 6.14 -0.45
CA ALA A 118 -8.34 7.47 -0.26
C ALA A 118 -9.86 7.35 -0.36
N GLY A 119 -10.58 7.87 0.63
CA GLY A 119 -12.01 7.59 0.89
C GLY A 119 -12.90 7.50 -0.36
N SER A 120 -13.65 6.38 -0.44
CA SER A 120 -14.82 6.21 -1.28
C SER A 120 -16.02 5.85 -0.43
#